data_AF-A0A2W4NT28-F1
#
_entry.id   AF-A0A2W4NT28-F1
#
_cell.length_a   1.000
_cell.length_b   1.000
_cell.length_c   1.000
_cell.angle_alpha   90.00
_cell.angle_beta   90.00
_cell.angle_gamma   90.00
#
_symmetry.space_group_name_H-M   'P 1'
#
loop_
_entity.id
_entity.type
_entity.pdbx_description
1 polymer ?
#
loop_
_entity_poly.entity_id
_entity_poly.type
_entity_poly.pdbx_seq_one_letter_code
_entity_poly.pdbx_strand_id
1 'polypeptide(L)'
;MEDEQRRRVLMLALLPVALVLICIAGAVVGMGVRRAPRTHAENIRAALDRHGVAYQSVELSQSFEDSIELDFFRAHVKVRLRDGRVVNGWLGCEDRNSQCFLELRGAGIVGERLPELARDPPWPWLIWVRSALRRIGVGL
;
A
#
# COMPACT_ATOMS: atom_id res chain seq x y z
N MET A 1 32.93 -41.35 22.47
CA MET A 1 31.54 -41.62 22.02
C MET A 1 30.52 -40.65 22.61
N GLU A 2 30.77 -40.02 23.77
CA GLU A 2 29.84 -39.06 24.41
C GLU A 2 29.68 -37.71 23.66
N ASP A 3 30.72 -37.23 22.96
CA ASP A 3 30.65 -35.94 22.24
C ASP A 3 29.72 -35.95 21.03
N GLU A 4 29.63 -37.08 20.32
CA GLU A 4 28.76 -37.27 19.16
C GLU A 4 27.28 -37.21 19.57
N GLN A 5 26.96 -37.79 20.73
CA GLN A 5 25.61 -37.79 21.30
C GLN A 5 25.22 -36.39 21.79
N ARG A 6 26.13 -35.68 22.46
CA ARG A 6 25.91 -34.29 22.91
C ARG A 6 25.67 -33.34 21.73
N ARG A 7 26.43 -33.49 20.64
CA ARG A 7 26.29 -32.68 19.43
C ARG A 7 24.98 -32.94 18.68
N ARG A 8 24.51 -34.19 18.65
CA ARG A 8 23.20 -34.56 18.09
C ARG A 8 22.04 -34.00 18.92
N VAL A 9 22.12 -34.07 20.24
CA VAL A 9 21.11 -33.49 21.15
C VAL A 9 21.07 -31.97 21.04
N LEU A 10 22.23 -31.30 20.96
CA LEU A 10 22.31 -29.86 20.73
C LEU A 10 21.74 -29.45 19.36
N MET A 11 22.03 -30.19 18.28
CA MET A 11 21.42 -29.92 16.97
C MET A 11 19.90 -30.14 16.97
N LEU A 12 19.42 -31.21 17.61
CA LEU A 12 17.99 -31.49 17.75
C LEU A 12 17.26 -30.43 18.58
N ALA A 13 17.93 -29.84 19.57
CA ALA A 13 17.39 -28.75 20.38
C ALA A 13 17.43 -27.38 19.68
N LEU A 14 18.39 -27.15 18.76
CA LEU A 14 18.52 -25.91 18.01
C LEU A 14 17.48 -25.77 16.89
N LEU A 15 17.08 -26.88 16.29
CA LEU A 15 16.12 -26.91 15.18
C LEU A 15 14.74 -26.30 15.52
N PRO A 16 14.07 -26.63 16.65
CA PRO A 16 12.81 -26.00 17.01
C PRO A 16 12.95 -24.52 17.38
N VAL A 17 14.09 -24.11 17.97
CA VAL A 17 14.35 -22.71 18.30
C VAL A 17 14.51 -21.87 17.03
N ALA A 18 15.24 -22.38 16.04
CA ALA A 18 15.38 -21.72 14.74
C ALA A 18 14.03 -21.60 14.01
N LEU A 19 13.19 -22.64 14.07
CA LEU A 19 11.86 -22.61 13.47
C LEU A 19 10.96 -21.54 14.10
N VAL A 20 10.96 -21.44 15.43
CA VAL A 20 10.19 -20.41 16.17
C VAL A 20 10.67 -19.01 15.80
N LEU A 21 11.98 -18.79 15.71
CA LEU A 21 12.54 -17.49 15.31
C LEU A 21 12.15 -17.10 13.88
N ILE A 22 12.12 -18.05 12.94
CA ILE A 22 11.67 -17.82 11.57
C ILE A 22 10.18 -17.46 11.53
N CYS A 23 9.35 -18.14 12.33
CA CYS A 23 7.92 -17.82 12.42
C CYS A 23 7.67 -16.43 13.01
N ILE A 24 8.42 -16.05 14.05
CA ILE A 24 8.33 -14.71 14.65
C ILE A 24 8.80 -13.65 13.66
N ALA A 25 9.93 -13.87 12.97
CA ALA A 25 10.41 -12.96 11.93
C ALA A 25 9.37 -12.80 10.80
N GLY A 26 8.74 -13.89 10.37
CA GLY A 26 7.65 -13.85 9.39
C GLY A 26 6.43 -13.06 9.85
N ALA A 27 6.03 -13.22 11.13
CA ALA A 27 4.92 -12.46 11.71
C ALA A 27 5.23 -10.95 11.81
N VAL A 28 6.45 -10.59 12.23
CA VAL A 28 6.90 -9.19 12.33
C VAL A 28 6.97 -8.53 10.95
N VAL A 29 7.47 -9.24 9.94
CA VAL A 29 7.48 -8.75 8.55
C VAL A 29 6.04 -8.54 8.04
N GLY A 30 5.12 -9.46 8.35
CA GLY A 30 3.71 -9.33 7.98
C GLY A 30 3.01 -8.12 8.62
N MET A 31 3.36 -7.79 9.87
CA MET A 31 2.81 -6.61 10.56
C MET A 31 3.35 -5.28 10.01
N GLY A 32 4.53 -5.29 9.39
CA GLY A 32 5.13 -4.10 8.78
C GLY A 32 4.57 -3.73 7.40
N VAL A 33 3.76 -4.59 6.79
CA VAL A 33 3.16 -4.32 5.47
C VAL A 33 2.06 -3.28 5.63
N ARG A 34 2.41 -2.01 5.41
CA ARG A 34 1.41 -0.93 5.32
C ARG A 34 0.41 -1.31 4.23
N ARG A 35 -0.87 -1.44 4.61
CA ARG A 35 -1.94 -1.76 3.69
C ARG A 35 -1.95 -0.73 2.57
N ALA A 36 -1.96 -1.20 1.32
CA ALA A 36 -2.10 -0.31 0.18
C ALA A 36 -3.41 0.49 0.31
N PRO A 37 -3.39 1.80 -0.01
CA PRO A 37 -4.55 2.68 0.14
C PRO A 37 -5.66 2.23 -0.79
N ARG A 38 -6.89 2.21 -0.29
CA ARG A 38 -8.07 1.77 -1.05
C ARG A 38 -8.79 2.92 -1.73
N THR A 39 -8.62 4.13 -1.22
CA THR A 39 -9.29 5.32 -1.76
C THR A 39 -8.29 6.44 -2.00
N HIS A 40 -8.61 7.32 -2.95
CA HIS A 40 -7.82 8.54 -3.17
C HIS A 40 -7.72 9.41 -1.91
N ALA A 41 -8.77 9.44 -1.08
CA ALA A 41 -8.76 10.17 0.19
C ALA A 41 -7.74 9.59 1.19
N GLU A 42 -7.65 8.26 1.33
CA GLU A 42 -6.61 7.62 2.15
C GLU A 42 -5.22 7.95 1.64
N ASN A 43 -5.05 7.99 0.33
CA ASN A 43 -3.79 8.33 -0.32
C ASN A 43 -3.34 9.77 -0.01
N ILE A 44 -4.26 10.72 -0.12
CA ILE A 44 -4.01 12.13 0.21
C ILE A 44 -3.69 12.28 1.70
N ARG A 45 -4.44 11.60 2.58
CA ARG A 45 -4.17 11.60 4.03
C ARG A 45 -2.76 11.09 4.35
N ALA A 46 -2.37 9.97 3.76
CA ALA A 46 -1.04 9.41 3.92
C ALA A 46 0.06 10.35 3.39
N ALA A 47 -0.17 11.04 2.28
CA ALA A 47 0.75 12.06 1.77
C ALA A 47 0.89 13.23 2.76
N LEU A 48 -0.23 13.78 3.25
CA LEU A 48 -0.22 14.84 4.27
C LEU A 48 0.54 14.41 5.54
N ASP A 49 0.33 13.19 6.00
CA ASP A 49 1.05 12.64 7.16
C ASP A 49 2.56 12.54 6.90
N ARG A 50 2.99 12.11 5.70
CA ARG A 50 4.41 12.05 5.32
C ARG A 50 5.08 13.42 5.30
N HIS A 51 4.35 14.46 4.89
CA HIS A 51 4.84 15.85 4.89
C HIS A 51 4.66 16.57 6.23
N GLY A 52 4.15 15.88 7.26
CA GLY A 52 3.92 16.48 8.58
C GLY A 52 2.83 17.56 8.56
N VAL A 53 1.92 17.54 7.57
CA VAL A 53 0.84 18.51 7.44
C VAL A 53 -0.32 18.07 8.31
N ALA A 54 -0.59 18.81 9.39
CA ALA A 54 -1.72 18.53 10.27
C ALA A 54 -3.06 18.98 9.65
N TYR A 55 -3.99 18.04 9.45
CA TYR A 55 -5.31 18.28 8.85
C TYR A 55 -6.48 17.80 9.72
N GLN A 56 -7.66 18.36 9.45
CA GLN A 56 -8.94 17.98 10.06
C GLN A 56 -9.80 17.18 9.09
N SER A 57 -9.90 17.63 7.84
CA SER A 57 -10.71 16.96 6.81
C SER A 57 -10.07 17.07 5.43
N VAL A 58 -10.34 16.06 4.62
CA VAL A 58 -9.99 16.00 3.19
C VAL A 58 -11.30 15.73 2.45
N GLU A 59 -11.67 16.67 1.58
CA GLU A 59 -12.85 16.61 0.71
C GLU A 59 -12.37 16.51 -0.74
N LEU A 60 -12.96 15.58 -1.50
CA LEU A 60 -12.73 15.48 -2.94
C LEU A 60 -14.03 15.82 -3.65
N SER A 61 -13.93 16.69 -4.64
CA SER A 61 -15.00 16.95 -5.60
C SER A 61 -14.46 16.63 -6.98
N GLN A 62 -15.02 15.61 -7.63
CA GLN A 62 -14.66 15.23 -8.99
C GLN A 62 -14.96 16.42 -9.92
N SER A 63 -13.99 16.80 -10.75
CA SER A 63 -14.10 18.04 -11.52
C SER A 63 -14.39 17.83 -13.00
N PHE A 64 -14.37 16.61 -13.53
CA PHE A 64 -14.67 16.36 -14.94
C PHE A 64 -15.40 15.04 -15.18
N GLU A 65 -16.34 15.11 -16.13
CA GLU A 65 -17.06 14.02 -16.79
C GLU A 65 -16.08 12.90 -17.18
N ASP A 66 -16.40 11.65 -16.84
CA ASP A 66 -15.74 10.49 -17.44
C ASP A 66 -15.93 10.58 -18.96
N SER A 67 -15.00 11.19 -19.70
CA SER A 67 -14.92 10.91 -21.12
C SER A 67 -14.55 9.44 -21.20
N ILE A 68 -15.50 8.59 -21.59
CA ILE A 68 -15.37 7.12 -21.71
C ILE A 68 -14.12 6.72 -22.53
N GLU A 69 -13.54 7.67 -23.26
CA GLU A 69 -12.43 7.53 -24.18
C GLU A 69 -11.06 7.95 -23.62
N LEU A 70 -11.00 8.61 -22.46
CA LEU A 70 -9.74 8.96 -21.77
C LEU A 70 -9.81 8.45 -20.34
N ASP A 71 -9.02 7.42 -20.01
CA ASP A 71 -8.88 6.84 -18.65
C ASP A 71 -8.26 7.80 -17.61
N PHE A 72 -8.24 9.10 -17.90
CA PHE A 72 -7.67 10.14 -17.08
C PHE A 72 -8.66 10.60 -16.00
N PHE A 73 -8.27 10.49 -14.74
CA PHE A 73 -9.09 10.94 -13.62
C PHE A 73 -8.54 12.25 -13.05
N ARG A 74 -9.40 13.26 -12.85
CA ARG A 74 -9.05 14.52 -12.18
C ARG A 74 -10.09 14.92 -11.15
N ALA A 75 -9.63 15.23 -9.95
CA ALA A 75 -10.46 15.72 -8.86
C ALA A 75 -9.88 16.98 -8.22
N HIS A 76 -10.75 17.89 -7.82
CA HIS A 76 -10.39 18.99 -6.95
C HIS A 76 -10.32 18.49 -5.50
N VAL A 77 -9.26 18.89 -4.80
CA VAL A 77 -8.99 18.49 -3.43
C VAL A 77 -9.07 19.71 -2.53
N LYS A 78 -9.86 19.61 -1.47
CA LYS A 78 -9.97 20.62 -0.43
C LYS A 78 -9.56 20.02 0.90
N VAL A 79 -8.53 20.58 1.52
CA VAL A 79 -8.01 20.15 2.81
C VAL A 79 -8.24 21.25 3.83
N ARG A 80 -8.94 20.93 4.92
CA ARG A 80 -9.02 21.81 6.08
C ARG A 80 -7.89 21.44 7.04
N LEU A 81 -6.96 22.37 7.25
CA LEU A 81 -5.83 22.21 8.15
C LEU A 81 -6.24 22.32 9.61
N ARG A 82 -5.40 21.80 10.52
CA ARG A 82 -5.68 21.82 11.96
C ARG A 82 -5.76 23.24 12.53
N ASP A 83 -5.04 24.19 11.93
CA ASP A 83 -5.07 25.62 12.25
C ASP A 83 -6.32 26.35 11.69
N GLY A 84 -7.23 25.64 11.03
CA GLY A 84 -8.45 26.19 10.45
C GLY A 84 -8.30 26.75 9.03
N ARG A 85 -7.07 26.85 8.50
CA ARG A 85 -6.86 27.26 7.10
C ARG A 85 -7.40 26.19 6.14
N VAL A 86 -7.83 26.63 4.97
CA VAL A 86 -8.26 25.74 3.89
C VAL A 86 -7.25 25.83 2.75
N VAL A 87 -6.72 24.67 2.36
CA VAL A 87 -5.83 24.52 1.21
C VAL A 87 -6.60 23.81 0.10
N ASN A 88 -6.58 24.39 -1.08
CA ASN A 88 -7.15 23.80 -2.28
C ASN A 88 -6.04 23.29 -3.20
N GLY A 89 -6.37 22.27 -3.99
CA GLY A 89 -5.43 21.59 -4.84
C GLY A 89 -6.10 20.65 -5.81
N TRP A 90 -5.28 19.80 -6.44
CA TRP A 90 -5.71 18.90 -7.49
C TRP A 90 -5.10 17.52 -7.30
N LEU A 91 -5.89 16.52 -7.64
CA LEU A 91 -5.48 15.14 -7.81
C LEU A 91 -5.68 14.79 -9.28
N GLY A 92 -4.64 14.26 -9.92
CA GLY A 92 -4.73 13.69 -11.26
C GLY A 92 -4.23 12.25 -11.25
N CYS A 93 -4.82 11.38 -12.08
CA CYS A 93 -4.34 10.03 -12.33
C CYS A 93 -4.39 9.76 -13.84
N GLU A 94 -3.30 9.20 -14.38
CA GLU A 94 -3.18 8.90 -15.81
C GLU A 94 -4.05 7.71 -16.23
N ASP A 95 -4.14 6.70 -15.37
CA ASP A 95 -5.06 5.55 -15.49
C ASP A 95 -5.85 5.48 -14.18
N ARG A 96 -7.03 6.10 -14.10
CA ARG A 96 -8.03 6.16 -13.00
C ARG A 96 -7.54 5.92 -11.56
N ASN A 97 -6.97 4.76 -11.26
CA ASN A 97 -6.49 4.31 -9.94
C ASN A 97 -4.95 4.19 -9.79
N SER A 98 -4.19 4.46 -10.84
CA SER A 98 -2.74 4.31 -10.95
C SER A 98 -2.09 5.59 -11.49
N GLN A 99 -0.77 5.70 -11.31
CA GLN A 99 0.02 6.86 -11.77
C GLN A 99 -0.57 8.20 -11.31
N CYS A 100 -1.04 8.24 -10.07
CA CYS A 100 -1.67 9.42 -9.49
C CYS A 100 -0.64 10.45 -8.98
N PHE A 101 -0.97 11.73 -9.09
CA PHE A 101 -0.18 12.85 -8.59
C PHE A 101 -1.04 13.85 -7.82
N LEU A 102 -0.45 14.43 -6.77
CA LEU A 102 -1.09 15.38 -5.87
C LEU A 102 -0.40 16.74 -5.94
N GLU A 103 -1.19 17.79 -6.16
CA GLU A 103 -0.77 19.18 -6.03
C GLU A 103 -1.58 19.87 -4.93
N LEU A 104 -0.94 20.19 -3.81
CA LEU A 104 -1.47 21.01 -2.72
C LEU A 104 -0.44 22.09 -2.37
N ARG A 105 -0.31 23.10 -3.25
CA ARG A 105 0.72 24.14 -3.13
C ARG A 105 0.67 24.90 -1.81
N GLY A 106 -0.53 25.17 -1.30
CA GLY A 106 -0.72 25.83 0.00
C GLY A 106 -0.26 25.01 1.21
N ALA A 107 0.03 23.72 1.02
CA ALA A 107 0.60 22.81 2.02
C ALA A 107 2.03 22.38 1.67
N GLY A 108 2.66 22.97 0.64
CA GLY A 108 4.03 22.64 0.22
C GLY A 108 4.15 21.34 -0.60
N ILE A 109 3.04 20.72 -0.99
CA ILE A 109 3.05 19.48 -1.79
C ILE A 109 2.89 19.86 -3.27
N VAL A 110 3.90 19.56 -4.07
CA VAL A 110 3.93 19.92 -5.50
C VAL A 110 4.25 18.67 -6.32
N GLY A 111 3.24 18.16 -7.03
CA GLY A 111 3.40 17.04 -7.97
C GLY A 111 3.83 15.73 -7.30
N GLU A 112 3.44 15.50 -6.04
CA GLU A 112 3.82 14.28 -5.34
C GLU A 112 3.16 13.06 -5.97
N ARG A 113 3.96 12.04 -6.31
CA ARG A 113 3.42 10.76 -6.76
C ARG A 113 2.76 10.01 -5.61
N LEU A 114 1.51 9.63 -5.82
CA LEU A 114 0.76 8.79 -4.89
C LEU A 114 0.90 7.31 -5.30
N PRO A 115 0.98 6.40 -4.33
CA PRO A 115 1.00 4.97 -4.64
C PRO A 115 -0.32 4.56 -5.29
N GLU A 116 -0.26 3.50 -6.09
CA GLU A 116 -1.46 2.94 -6.73
C GLU A 116 -2.48 2.49 -5.70
N LEU A 117 -3.75 2.68 -6.01
CA LEU A 117 -4.81 2.16 -5.16
C LEU A 117 -4.79 0.64 -5.17
N ALA A 118 -5.03 0.05 -4.00
CA ALA A 118 -5.20 -1.38 -3.86
C ALA A 118 -6.34 -1.82 -4.78
N ARG A 119 -6.00 -2.51 -5.87
CA ARG A 119 -6.97 -3.29 -6.62
C ARG A 119 -7.41 -4.43 -5.71
N ASP A 120 -8.72 -4.70 -5.66
CA ASP A 120 -9.20 -5.85 -4.89
C ASP A 120 -8.40 -7.07 -5.36
N PRO A 121 -7.70 -7.77 -4.44
CA PRO A 121 -6.92 -8.93 -4.84
C PRO A 121 -7.88 -9.89 -5.53
N PRO A 122 -7.44 -10.56 -6.63
CA PRO A 122 -8.23 -11.64 -7.18
C PRO A 122 -8.55 -12.58 -6.02
N TRP A 123 -9.81 -13.03 -5.93
CA TRP A 123 -10.32 -13.80 -4.78
C TRP A 123 -9.28 -14.83 -4.33
N PRO A 124 -9.13 -15.11 -3.02
CA PRO A 124 -8.04 -15.95 -2.52
C PRO A 124 -7.86 -17.28 -3.27
N TRP A 125 -8.95 -17.86 -3.78
CA TRP A 125 -8.94 -19.07 -4.61
C TRP A 125 -8.28 -18.87 -6.00
N LEU A 126 -8.39 -17.68 -6.62
CA LEU A 126 -7.72 -17.35 -7.89
C LEU A 126 -6.19 -17.28 -7.73
N ILE A 127 -5.69 -16.87 -6.57
CA ILE A 127 -4.24 -16.89 -6.27
C ILE A 127 -3.74 -18.34 -6.22
N TRP A 128 -4.54 -19.23 -5.63
CA TRP A 128 -4.28 -20.67 -5.62
C TRP A 128 -4.32 -21.27 -7.03
N VAL A 129 -5.34 -20.95 -7.83
CA VAL A 129 -5.46 -21.44 -9.22
C VAL A 129 -4.28 -20.96 -10.06
N ARG A 130 -3.90 -19.68 -9.99
CA ARG A 130 -2.74 -19.16 -10.73
C ARG A 130 -1.43 -19.83 -10.31
N SER A 131 -1.27 -20.10 -9.03
CA SER A 131 -0.09 -20.80 -8.49
C SER A 131 -0.07 -22.28 -8.90
N ALA A 132 -1.23 -22.93 -8.94
CA ALA A 132 -1.38 -24.31 -9.42
C ALA A 132 -1.08 -24.40 -10.92
N LEU A 133 -1.64 -23.52 -11.75
CA LEU A 133 -1.41 -23.49 -13.19
C LEU A 133 0.07 -23.20 -13.55
N ARG A 134 0.73 -22.31 -12.80
CA ARG A 134 2.18 -22.07 -12.95
C ARG A 134 3.04 -23.30 -12.70
N ARG A 135 2.66 -24.15 -11.74
CA ARG A 135 3.37 -25.41 -11.46
C ARG A 135 3.18 -26.46 -12.56
N ILE A 136 2.13 -26.34 -13.37
CA ILE A 136 1.79 -27.29 -14.45
C ILE A 136 2.29 -26.75 -15.81
N GLY A 137 3.03 -25.64 -15.83
CA GLY A 137 3.65 -25.11 -17.04
C GLY A 137 2.69 -24.43 -18.02
N VAL A 138 1.44 -24.16 -17.61
CA VAL A 138 0.48 -23.42 -18.43
C VAL A 138 0.65 -21.94 -18.16
N GLY A 139 1.43 -21.27 -19.02
CA GLY A 139 1.50 -19.81 -19.09
C GLY A 139 0.23 -19.27 -19.74
N LEU A 140 -0.41 -18.29 -19.08
CA LEU A 140 -1.37 -17.36 -19.68
C LEU A 140 -0.59 -16.15 -20.18
#